data_AF-A0AAD9QR61-F1
#
_entry.id   AF-A0AAD9QR61-F1
#
_cell.length_a   1.000
_cell.length_b   1.000
_cell.length_c   1.000
_cell.angle_alpha   90.00
_cell.angle_beta   90.00
_cell.angle_gamma   90.00
#
_symmetry.space_group_name_H-M   'P 1'
#
loop_
_entity.id
_entity.type
_entity.pdbx_description
1 polymer ?
#
loop_
_entity_poly.entity_id
_entity_poly.type
_entity_poly.pdbx_seq_one_letter_code
_entity_poly.pdbx_strand_id
1 'polypeptide(L)'
;MKPDIFCDDDGTREFNKNLVCPACETDLSGKFDVIRVDLQASEQFKSMVLAGQKPEVIMEICSRALAFWTYQTHQEKMYQDYVANKAKEKATQLEQYYNQVLSKVQAELKYDKKELEDTKKQYSELSERLMEKNRQYLKLQRMYDSLRRKSITPAVLEGRNDSSVESRGIAGQMSKHLFEIPLGTGAGDFNVFEANIPQTSARAPSPSLRQGNEAHDNGTGKFTLDFVGTPGIGRRLGQKGLNNN
;
A
#
# COMPACT_ATOMS: atom_id res chain seq x y z
N MET A 1 37.99 11.94 -33.54
CA MET A 1 37.55 10.89 -32.59
C MET A 1 37.41 11.54 -31.23
N LYS A 2 36.35 11.20 -30.49
CA LYS A 2 36.02 11.82 -29.21
C LYS A 2 36.43 10.87 -28.09
N PRO A 3 37.13 11.34 -27.05
CA PRO A 3 37.48 10.47 -25.94
C PRO A 3 36.25 10.23 -25.05
N ASP A 4 36.11 8.99 -24.58
CA ASP A 4 35.13 8.59 -23.56
C ASP A 4 35.89 8.27 -22.27
N ILE A 5 35.36 8.70 -21.12
CA ILE A 5 35.96 8.43 -19.80
C ILE A 5 35.04 7.53 -19.01
N PHE A 6 35.63 6.52 -18.39
CA PHE A 6 34.98 5.57 -17.50
C PHE A 6 35.63 5.66 -16.12
N CYS A 7 34.90 5.28 -15.08
CA CYS A 7 35.52 5.09 -13.77
C CYS A 7 36.47 3.87 -13.82
N ASP A 8 37.40 3.78 -12.88
CA ASP A 8 38.39 2.72 -12.87
C ASP A 8 37.76 1.32 -12.77
N ASP A 9 36.64 1.18 -12.06
CA ASP A 9 35.91 -0.07 -11.90
C ASP A 9 35.27 -0.51 -13.22
N ASP A 10 34.56 0.39 -13.90
CA ASP A 10 33.92 0.12 -15.19
C ASP A 10 34.95 -0.11 -16.29
N GLY A 11 35.98 0.72 -16.34
CA GLY A 11 37.09 0.56 -17.28
C GLY A 11 37.80 -0.78 -17.09
N THR A 12 38.10 -1.16 -15.84
CA THR A 12 38.72 -2.46 -15.56
C THR A 12 37.77 -3.61 -15.91
N ARG A 13 36.48 -3.50 -15.61
CA ARG A 13 35.50 -4.56 -15.89
C ARG A 13 35.28 -4.80 -17.38
N GLU A 14 35.19 -3.75 -18.19
CA GLU A 14 34.86 -3.89 -19.61
C GLU A 14 36.09 -4.14 -20.49
N PHE A 15 37.20 -3.41 -20.26
CA PHE A 15 38.42 -3.57 -21.08
C PHE A 15 39.25 -4.81 -20.73
N ASN A 16 38.99 -5.49 -19.60
CA ASN A 16 39.57 -6.82 -19.34
C ASN A 16 38.92 -7.93 -20.17
N LYS A 17 37.70 -7.72 -20.68
CA LYS A 17 36.98 -8.71 -21.48
C LYS A 17 37.38 -8.58 -22.95
N ASN A 18 37.13 -7.41 -23.53
CA ASN A 18 37.39 -7.09 -24.94
C ASN A 18 37.86 -5.63 -25.06
N LEU A 19 38.72 -5.33 -26.02
CA LEU A 19 39.17 -3.96 -26.33
C LEU A 19 38.18 -3.21 -27.23
N VAL A 20 36.91 -3.15 -26.81
CA VAL A 20 35.86 -2.42 -27.54
C VAL A 20 35.27 -1.35 -26.63
N CYS A 21 35.12 -0.12 -27.13
CA CYS A 21 34.55 0.96 -26.34
C CYS A 21 33.07 0.67 -25.97
N PRO A 22 32.69 0.66 -24.69
CA PRO A 22 31.29 0.43 -24.29
C PRO A 22 30.32 1.55 -24.71
N ALA A 23 30.83 2.75 -25.02
CA ALA A 23 30.00 3.91 -25.36
C ALA A 23 29.77 4.08 -26.87
N CYS A 24 30.79 3.80 -27.69
CA CYS A 24 30.75 4.03 -29.13
C CYS A 24 31.10 2.79 -29.97
N GLU A 25 31.24 1.62 -29.34
CA GLU A 25 31.46 0.31 -29.98
C GLU A 25 32.67 0.25 -30.92
N THR A 26 33.59 1.20 -30.78
CA THR A 26 34.80 1.27 -31.60
C THR A 26 35.85 0.29 -31.07
N ASP A 27 36.54 -0.41 -31.98
CA ASP A 27 37.67 -1.29 -31.65
C ASP A 27 38.90 -0.46 -31.25
N LEU A 28 39.49 -0.78 -30.10
CA LEU A 28 40.56 -0.04 -29.42
C LEU A 28 41.87 -0.83 -29.42
N SER A 29 42.36 -1.18 -30.62
CA SER A 29 43.58 -1.97 -30.81
C SER A 29 44.87 -1.15 -30.82
N GLY A 30 44.78 0.18 -30.80
CA GLY A 30 45.90 1.12 -30.82
C GLY A 30 46.57 1.32 -29.45
N LYS A 31 47.85 1.71 -29.50
CA LYS A 31 48.70 1.91 -28.29
C LYS A 31 48.24 3.04 -27.37
N PHE A 32 47.39 3.96 -27.85
CA PHE A 32 46.90 5.12 -27.10
C PHE A 32 45.37 5.16 -27.02
N ASP A 33 44.70 4.07 -27.36
CA ASP A 33 43.24 4.01 -27.41
C ASP A 33 42.63 3.79 -26.01
N VAL A 34 43.38 3.13 -25.12
CA VAL A 34 43.02 2.96 -23.71
C VAL A 34 44.17 3.45 -22.85
N ILE A 35 43.92 4.53 -22.10
CA ILE A 35 44.90 5.12 -21.19
C ILE A 35 44.24 5.30 -19.84
N ARG A 36 44.93 4.84 -18.78
CA ARG A 36 44.56 5.16 -17.41
C ARG A 36 45.19 6.50 -17.04
N VAL A 37 44.37 7.44 -16.60
CA VAL A 37 44.80 8.80 -16.29
C VAL A 37 44.44 9.11 -14.85
N ASP A 38 45.41 9.61 -14.10
CA ASP A 38 45.17 10.19 -12.79
C ASP A 38 44.57 11.59 -12.95
N LEU A 39 43.34 11.77 -12.48
CA LEU A 39 42.62 13.04 -12.52
C LEU A 39 43.13 14.05 -11.48
N GLN A 40 43.99 13.65 -10.54
CA GLN A 40 44.58 14.50 -9.50
C GLN A 40 46.09 14.62 -9.63
N ALA A 41 46.57 14.96 -10.83
CA ALA A 41 47.98 15.21 -11.07
C ALA A 41 48.57 16.32 -10.16
N SER A 42 49.80 16.11 -9.69
CA SER A 42 50.53 17.08 -8.84
C SER A 42 50.92 18.36 -9.60
N GLU A 43 51.11 19.46 -8.88
CA GLU A 43 51.56 20.73 -9.48
C GLU A 43 52.94 20.62 -10.15
N GLN A 44 53.85 19.79 -9.61
CA GLN A 44 55.13 19.53 -10.26
C GLN A 44 54.94 18.80 -11.59
N PHE A 45 54.07 17.79 -11.65
CA PHE A 45 53.80 17.06 -12.88
C PHE A 45 53.20 17.96 -13.97
N LYS A 46 52.22 18.81 -13.62
CA LYS A 46 51.64 19.79 -14.54
C LYS A 46 52.73 20.72 -15.11
N SER A 47 53.61 21.21 -14.24
CA SER A 47 54.72 22.09 -14.65
C SER A 47 55.73 21.37 -15.55
N MET A 48 56.06 20.11 -15.25
CA MET A 48 56.98 19.29 -16.06
C MET A 48 56.44 19.01 -17.47
N VAL A 49 55.16 18.68 -17.59
CA VAL A 49 54.54 18.37 -18.89
C VAL A 49 54.46 19.59 -19.80
N LEU A 50 54.30 20.79 -19.22
CA LEU A 50 54.23 22.04 -19.96
C LEU A 50 55.60 22.66 -20.27
N ALA A 51 56.66 22.26 -19.55
CA ALA A 51 57.99 22.80 -19.73
C ALA A 51 58.53 22.53 -21.14
N GLY A 52 59.07 23.57 -21.80
CA GLY A 52 59.64 23.48 -23.14
C GLY A 52 58.62 23.46 -24.29
N GLN A 53 57.31 23.50 -23.99
CA GLN A 53 56.27 23.63 -25.02
C GLN A 53 56.14 25.06 -25.52
N LYS A 54 55.82 25.21 -26.81
CA LYS A 54 55.52 26.52 -27.38
C LYS A 54 54.14 27.02 -26.93
N PRO A 55 53.93 28.35 -26.80
CA PRO A 55 52.63 28.90 -26.42
C PRO A 55 51.46 28.41 -27.28
N GLU A 56 51.67 28.23 -28.58
CA GLU A 56 50.63 27.75 -29.50
C GLU A 56 50.15 26.35 -29.12
N VAL A 57 51.07 25.43 -28.80
CA VAL A 57 50.76 24.05 -28.40
C VAL A 57 50.00 24.03 -27.07
N ILE A 58 50.41 24.86 -26.11
CA ILE A 58 49.73 24.97 -24.81
C ILE A 58 48.29 25.42 -25.00
N MET A 59 48.06 26.44 -25.83
CA MET A 59 46.71 26.93 -26.12
C MET A 59 45.86 25.89 -26.84
N GLU A 60 46.42 25.10 -27.76
CA GLU A 60 45.72 23.99 -28.40
C GLU A 60 45.28 22.91 -27.39
N ILE A 61 46.18 22.52 -26.47
CA ILE A 61 45.87 21.56 -25.40
C ILE A 61 44.74 22.08 -24.51
N CYS A 62 44.82 23.33 -24.07
CA CYS A 62 43.79 23.99 -23.25
C CYS A 62 42.44 24.02 -23.97
N SER A 63 42.42 24.39 -25.25
CA SER A 63 41.20 24.44 -26.06
C SER A 63 40.53 23.07 -26.15
N ARG A 64 41.29 22.00 -26.44
CA ARG A 64 40.77 20.63 -26.49
C ARG A 64 40.26 20.15 -25.14
N ALA A 65 40.99 20.45 -24.06
CA ALA A 65 40.60 20.10 -22.70
C ALA A 65 39.28 20.78 -22.28
N LEU A 66 39.13 22.07 -22.57
CA LEU A 66 37.89 22.81 -22.28
C LEU A 66 36.71 22.30 -23.09
N ALA A 67 36.89 22.06 -24.40
CA ALA A 67 35.83 21.49 -25.24
C ALA A 67 35.35 20.13 -24.72
N PHE A 68 36.29 19.29 -24.29
CA PHE A 68 35.98 18.00 -23.69
C PHE A 68 35.24 18.14 -22.34
N TRP A 69 35.71 19.03 -21.46
CA TRP A 69 35.06 19.30 -20.18
C TRP A 69 33.62 19.80 -20.37
N THR A 70 33.41 20.77 -21.27
CA THR A 70 32.07 21.27 -21.59
C THR A 70 31.15 20.17 -22.09
N TYR A 71 31.66 19.28 -22.94
CA TYR A 71 30.89 18.13 -23.38
C TYR A 71 30.51 17.20 -22.22
N GLN A 72 31.47 16.83 -21.36
CA GLN A 72 31.23 15.98 -20.20
C GLN A 72 30.16 16.57 -19.28
N THR A 73 30.27 17.86 -18.95
CA THR A 73 29.26 18.57 -18.14
C THR A 73 27.88 18.57 -18.81
N HIS A 74 27.82 18.74 -20.13
CA HIS A 74 26.55 18.68 -20.86
C HIS A 74 25.92 17.28 -20.82
N GLN A 75 26.72 16.23 -21.03
CA GLN A 75 26.24 14.84 -20.94
C GLN A 75 25.74 14.49 -19.55
N GLU A 76 26.48 14.89 -18.51
CA GLU A 76 26.08 14.68 -17.12
C GLU A 76 24.73 15.35 -16.84
N LYS A 77 24.55 16.60 -17.29
CA LYS A 77 23.28 17.31 -17.16
C LYS A 77 22.14 16.58 -17.86
N MET A 78 22.33 16.18 -19.12
CA MET A 78 21.30 15.46 -19.88
C MET A 78 20.91 14.14 -19.21
N TYR A 79 21.88 13.43 -18.64
CA TYR A 79 21.62 12.20 -17.89
C TYR A 79 20.84 12.48 -16.59
N GLN A 80 21.25 13.47 -15.81
CA GLN A 80 20.54 13.88 -14.59
C GLN A 80 19.09 14.31 -14.90
N ASP A 81 18.89 15.08 -15.97
CA ASP A 81 17.56 15.49 -16.45
C ASP A 81 16.72 14.27 -16.84
N TYR A 82 17.28 13.29 -17.56
CA TYR A 82 16.60 12.04 -17.90
C TYR A 82 16.17 11.25 -16.66
N VAL A 83 17.07 11.08 -15.69
CA VAL A 83 16.78 10.36 -14.44
C VAL A 83 15.67 11.08 -13.65
N ALA A 84 15.76 12.41 -13.55
CA ALA A 84 14.75 13.23 -12.88
C ALA A 84 13.38 13.12 -13.56
N ASN A 85 13.33 13.19 -14.90
CA ASN A 85 12.10 13.04 -15.67
C ASN A 85 11.48 11.66 -15.48
N LYS A 86 12.29 10.59 -15.53
CA LYS A 86 11.82 9.22 -15.30
C LYS A 86 11.26 9.02 -13.89
N ALA A 87 11.90 9.63 -12.88
CA ALA A 87 11.38 9.61 -11.52
C ALA A 87 10.04 10.37 -11.40
N LYS A 88 9.94 11.53 -12.06
CA LYS A 88 8.72 12.34 -12.12
C LYS A 88 7.57 11.60 -12.80
N GLU A 89 7.83 10.92 -13.92
CA GLU A 89 6.83 10.09 -14.62
C GLU A 89 6.29 8.97 -13.73
N LYS A 90 7.16 8.29 -12.98
CA LYS A 90 6.71 7.25 -12.03
C LYS A 90 5.87 7.85 -10.91
N ALA A 91 6.24 9.02 -10.40
CA ALA A 91 5.49 9.70 -9.36
C ALA A 91 4.09 10.10 -9.85
N THR A 92 3.97 10.67 -11.06
CA THR A 92 2.68 11.06 -11.63
C THR A 92 1.80 9.86 -11.94
N GLN A 93 2.35 8.76 -12.45
CA GLN A 93 1.60 7.51 -12.65
C GLN A 93 1.03 6.97 -11.33
N LEU A 94 1.85 6.99 -10.27
CA LEU A 94 1.43 6.51 -8.96
C LEU A 94 0.36 7.43 -8.34
N GLU A 95 0.51 8.74 -8.49
CA GLU A 95 -0.48 9.73 -8.06
C GLU A 95 -1.83 9.52 -8.78
N GLN A 96 -1.81 9.29 -10.09
CA GLN A 96 -3.02 8.98 -10.85
C GLN A 96 -3.68 7.68 -10.35
N TYR A 97 -2.89 6.64 -10.10
CA TYR A 97 -3.38 5.37 -9.56
C TYR A 97 -4.06 5.56 -8.19
N TYR A 98 -3.42 6.28 -7.26
CA TYR A 98 -4.00 6.55 -5.95
C TYR A 98 -5.28 7.38 -6.03
N ASN A 99 -5.33 8.40 -6.90
CA ASN A 99 -6.55 9.18 -7.11
C ASN A 99 -7.71 8.31 -7.63
N GLN A 100 -7.42 7.36 -8.53
CA GLN A 100 -8.44 6.41 -9.01
C GLN A 100 -8.93 5.49 -7.89
N VAL A 101 -8.02 4.93 -7.08
CA VAL A 101 -8.39 4.06 -5.94
C VAL A 101 -9.19 4.83 -4.90
N LEU A 102 -8.76 6.05 -4.55
CA LEU A 102 -9.49 6.92 -3.62
C LEU A 102 -10.90 7.22 -4.13
N SER A 103 -11.06 7.53 -5.41
CA SER A 103 -12.38 7.78 -6.00
C SER A 103 -13.30 6.55 -5.90
N LYS A 104 -12.78 5.35 -6.20
CA LYS A 104 -13.52 4.08 -6.08
C LYS A 104 -13.96 3.80 -4.64
N VAL A 105 -13.02 3.86 -3.70
CA VAL A 105 -13.31 3.62 -2.28
C VAL A 105 -14.28 4.66 -1.74
N GLN A 106 -14.18 5.93 -2.16
CA GLN A 106 -15.16 6.95 -1.79
C GLN A 106 -16.56 6.66 -2.35
N ALA A 107 -16.68 6.09 -3.54
CA ALA A 107 -17.95 5.68 -4.11
C ALA A 107 -18.56 4.49 -3.36
N GLU A 108 -17.76 3.46 -3.05
CA GLU A 108 -18.16 2.30 -2.25
C GLU A 108 -18.61 2.74 -0.85
N LEU A 109 -17.84 3.58 -0.16
CA LEU A 109 -18.22 4.11 1.15
C LEU A 109 -19.53 4.90 1.12
N LYS A 110 -19.82 5.62 0.03
CA LYS A 110 -21.11 6.32 -0.13
C LYS A 110 -22.26 5.34 -0.32
N TYR A 111 -22.04 4.29 -1.11
CA TYR A 111 -23.02 3.24 -1.34
C TYR A 111 -23.34 2.48 -0.05
N ASP A 112 -22.32 1.99 0.66
CA ASP A 112 -22.47 1.24 1.91
C ASP A 112 -23.16 2.07 3.00
N LYS A 113 -22.83 3.37 3.09
CA LYS A 113 -23.52 4.29 4.00
C LYS A 113 -25.00 4.42 3.68
N LYS A 114 -25.37 4.50 2.40
CA LYS A 114 -26.77 4.56 1.99
C LYS A 114 -27.50 3.26 2.33
N GLU A 115 -26.89 2.12 2.00
CA GLU A 115 -27.46 0.80 2.30
C GLU A 115 -27.64 0.60 3.80
N LEU A 116 -26.68 1.04 4.61
CA LEU A 116 -26.79 1.02 6.08
C LEU A 116 -27.95 1.88 6.59
N GLU A 117 -28.16 3.08 6.04
CA GLU A 117 -29.27 3.94 6.44
C GLU A 117 -30.62 3.36 5.99
N ASP A 118 -30.70 2.75 4.81
CA ASP A 118 -31.93 2.11 4.33
C ASP A 118 -32.27 0.85 5.13
N THR A 119 -31.28 0.02 5.49
CA THR A 119 -31.48 -1.15 6.36
C THR A 119 -31.88 -0.76 7.79
N LYS A 120 -31.29 0.31 8.36
CA LYS A 120 -31.73 0.86 9.66
C LYS A 120 -33.19 1.30 9.63
N LYS A 121 -33.64 1.98 8.56
CA LYS A 121 -35.05 2.37 8.41
C LYS A 121 -35.96 1.15 8.34
N GLN A 122 -35.62 0.16 7.52
CA GLN A 122 -36.41 -1.08 7.42
C GLN A 122 -36.50 -1.81 8.77
N TYR A 123 -35.40 -1.86 9.53
CA TYR A 123 -35.39 -2.44 10.87
C TYR A 123 -36.33 -1.68 11.82
N SER A 124 -36.30 -0.34 11.80
CA SER A 124 -37.20 0.49 12.60
C SER A 124 -38.67 0.23 12.27
N GLU A 125 -39.02 0.17 10.98
CA GLU A 125 -40.38 -0.11 10.52
C GLU A 125 -40.86 -1.51 10.94
N LEU A 126 -40.00 -2.52 10.80
CA LEU A 126 -40.32 -3.90 11.21
C LEU A 126 -40.49 -4.01 12.73
N SER A 127 -39.63 -3.34 13.50
CA SER A 127 -39.73 -3.26 14.96
C SER A 127 -41.08 -2.65 15.39
N GLU A 128 -41.49 -1.54 14.79
CA GLU A 128 -42.79 -0.90 15.05
C GLU A 128 -43.96 -1.83 14.72
N ARG A 129 -43.93 -2.50 13.56
CA ARG A 129 -44.97 -3.47 13.19
C ARG A 129 -45.05 -4.63 14.17
N LEU A 130 -43.90 -5.14 14.63
CA LEU A 130 -43.83 -6.22 15.61
C LEU A 130 -44.40 -5.79 16.96
N MET A 131 -44.08 -4.57 17.42
CA MET A 131 -44.64 -4.00 18.64
C MET A 131 -46.17 -3.86 18.57
N GLU A 132 -46.71 -3.40 17.44
CA GLU A 132 -48.16 -3.30 17.25
C GLU A 132 -48.82 -4.68 17.18
N LYS A 133 -48.21 -5.67 16.51
CA LYS A 133 -48.69 -7.05 16.51
C LYS A 133 -48.69 -7.67 17.91
N ASN A 134 -47.64 -7.45 18.70
CA ASN A 134 -47.58 -7.89 20.09
C ASN A 134 -48.69 -7.24 20.92
N ARG A 135 -48.94 -5.93 20.74
CA ARG A 135 -50.04 -5.22 21.40
C ARG A 135 -51.41 -5.81 21.03
N GLN A 136 -51.64 -6.15 19.77
CA GLN A 136 -52.88 -6.79 19.30
C GLN A 136 -53.03 -8.20 19.87
N TYR A 137 -51.95 -8.99 19.87
CA TYR A 137 -51.92 -10.32 20.45
C TYR A 137 -52.29 -10.30 21.94
N LEU A 138 -51.67 -9.41 22.73
CA LEU A 138 -51.98 -9.25 24.15
C LEU A 138 -53.45 -8.84 24.39
N LYS A 139 -54.02 -7.98 23.54
CA LYS A 139 -55.46 -7.65 23.60
C LYS A 139 -56.33 -8.88 23.35
N LEU A 140 -56.03 -9.65 22.29
CA LEU A 140 -56.78 -10.85 21.94
C LEU A 140 -56.67 -11.92 23.04
N GLN A 141 -55.49 -12.12 23.60
CA GLN A 141 -55.26 -13.06 24.70
C GLN A 141 -56.09 -12.68 25.94
N ARG A 142 -56.13 -11.39 26.32
CA ARG A 142 -57.00 -10.91 27.41
C ARG A 142 -58.48 -11.21 27.16
N MET A 143 -58.95 -11.03 25.92
CA MET A 143 -60.34 -11.35 25.56
C MET A 143 -60.61 -12.85 25.62
N TYR A 144 -59.70 -13.67 25.08
CA TYR A 144 -59.80 -15.13 25.14
C TYR A 144 -59.84 -15.63 26.59
N ASP A 145 -58.95 -15.16 27.45
CA ASP A 145 -58.94 -15.52 28.87
C ASP A 145 -60.23 -15.09 29.58
N SER A 146 -60.79 -13.93 29.22
CA SER A 146 -62.08 -13.47 29.74
C SER A 146 -63.23 -14.39 29.33
N LEU A 147 -63.30 -14.77 28.05
CA LEU A 147 -64.31 -15.70 27.52
C LEU A 147 -64.16 -17.09 28.14
N ARG A 148 -62.94 -17.61 28.22
CA ARG A 148 -62.62 -18.89 28.86
C ARG A 148 -63.08 -18.94 30.31
N ARG A 149 -62.80 -17.89 31.09
CA ARG A 149 -63.28 -17.76 32.49
C ARG A 149 -64.81 -17.78 32.55
N LYS A 150 -65.49 -17.06 31.64
CA LYS A 150 -66.97 -17.03 31.58
C LYS A 150 -67.58 -18.36 31.15
N SER A 151 -66.96 -19.11 30.25
CA SER A 151 -67.46 -20.42 29.79
C SER A 151 -67.29 -21.54 30.82
N ILE A 152 -66.38 -21.38 31.79
CA ILE A 152 -66.14 -22.37 32.86
C ILE A 152 -67.16 -22.24 34.01
N THR A 153 -68.04 -21.23 33.99
CA THR A 153 -69.14 -21.07 34.98
C THR A 153 -70.43 -20.64 34.29
N PRO A 154 -71.47 -21.50 34.15
CA PRO A 154 -71.91 -22.52 35.11
C PRO A 154 -72.12 -23.93 34.50
N ALA A 155 -71.32 -24.90 34.94
CA ALA A 155 -71.66 -26.33 34.89
C ALA A 155 -71.19 -27.09 36.16
N VAL A 156 -70.88 -26.36 37.24
CA VAL A 156 -70.51 -26.94 38.55
C VAL A 156 -71.35 -26.29 39.64
N LEU A 157 -72.67 -26.40 39.49
CA LEU A 157 -73.60 -26.14 40.58
C LEU A 157 -74.87 -26.95 40.37
N GLU A 158 -74.73 -28.25 40.12
CA GLU A 158 -75.77 -29.22 40.51
C GLU A 158 -75.24 -30.65 40.43
N GLY A 159 -75.36 -31.35 41.57
CA GLY A 159 -75.53 -32.78 41.65
C GLY A 159 -74.38 -33.67 41.20
N ARG A 160 -73.76 -34.35 42.17
CA ARG A 160 -74.07 -35.76 42.48
C ARG A 160 -72.85 -36.45 43.09
N ASN A 161 -73.08 -36.94 44.30
CA ASN A 161 -72.21 -37.87 45.02
C ASN A 161 -71.64 -38.94 44.07
N ASP A 162 -70.34 -39.22 44.16
CA ASP A 162 -69.93 -40.61 43.97
C ASP A 162 -68.70 -40.99 44.80
N SER A 163 -68.90 -42.13 45.43
CA SER A 163 -67.96 -43.08 45.97
C SER A 163 -67.02 -43.65 44.91
N SER A 164 -65.76 -43.83 45.32
CA SER A 164 -64.89 -44.98 45.01
C SER A 164 -64.37 -45.24 43.58
N VAL A 165 -63.15 -45.76 43.60
CA VAL A 165 -62.48 -46.67 42.65
C VAL A 165 -61.43 -46.05 41.72
N GLU A 166 -60.22 -46.59 41.90
CA GLU A 166 -59.00 -46.47 41.10
C GLU A 166 -59.21 -46.67 39.60
N SER A 167 -58.45 -45.94 38.76
CA SER A 167 -57.67 -46.56 37.69
C SER A 167 -56.70 -45.59 37.00
N ARG A 168 -55.56 -46.17 36.67
CA ARG A 168 -54.39 -45.63 35.97
C ARG A 168 -54.72 -45.11 34.56
N GLY A 169 -54.04 -44.05 34.10
CA GLY A 169 -53.90 -43.82 32.65
C GLY A 169 -53.53 -42.40 32.19
N ILE A 170 -52.25 -42.24 31.81
CA ILE A 170 -51.72 -41.36 30.73
C ILE A 170 -51.84 -39.84 30.92
N ALA A 171 -50.77 -39.24 31.44
CA ALA A 171 -50.50 -37.81 31.40
C ALA A 171 -50.14 -37.36 29.97
N GLY A 172 -51.09 -36.79 29.24
CA GLY A 172 -50.87 -36.03 28.01
C GLY A 172 -50.40 -34.61 28.33
N GLN A 173 -49.11 -34.36 28.12
CA GLN A 173 -48.44 -33.08 28.31
C GLN A 173 -48.89 -32.09 27.23
N MET A 174 -49.72 -31.09 27.57
CA MET A 174 -49.94 -29.93 26.72
C MET A 174 -49.08 -28.77 27.24
N SER A 175 -47.95 -28.54 26.58
CA SER A 175 -47.08 -27.39 26.80
C SER A 175 -47.87 -26.10 26.67
N LYS A 176 -48.04 -25.39 27.79
CA LYS A 176 -48.43 -23.98 27.83
C LYS A 176 -47.24 -23.16 27.36
N HIS A 177 -47.13 -22.91 26.06
CA HIS A 177 -46.18 -21.92 25.57
C HIS A 177 -46.78 -20.52 25.79
N LEU A 178 -46.58 -20.01 27.01
CA LEU A 178 -46.67 -18.59 27.29
C LEU A 178 -45.52 -17.92 26.54
N PHE A 179 -45.81 -17.25 25.41
CA PHE A 179 -44.83 -16.38 24.78
C PHE A 179 -44.73 -15.10 25.62
N GLU A 180 -43.93 -15.16 26.68
CA GLU A 180 -43.47 -13.97 27.39
C GLU A 180 -42.44 -13.26 26.50
N ILE A 181 -42.82 -12.11 25.94
CA ILE A 181 -41.85 -11.13 25.46
C ILE A 181 -41.58 -10.20 26.65
N PRO A 182 -40.35 -10.13 27.19
CA PRO A 182 -40.03 -9.16 28.22
C PRO A 182 -40.09 -7.76 27.61
N LEU A 183 -41.06 -6.94 28.02
CA LEU A 183 -40.97 -5.49 27.86
C LEU A 183 -40.06 -4.96 28.98
N GLY A 184 -38.77 -4.82 28.68
CA GLY A 184 -37.83 -4.08 29.51
C GLY A 184 -37.77 -2.62 29.09
N THR A 185 -38.49 -1.75 29.79
CA THR A 185 -38.16 -0.32 29.89
C THR A 185 -37.26 -0.10 31.10
N GLY A 186 -36.06 0.42 30.88
CA GLY A 186 -35.30 1.14 31.91
C GLY A 186 -34.01 0.47 32.40
N ALA A 187 -32.89 0.98 31.89
CA ALA A 187 -31.58 1.13 32.55
C ALA A 187 -31.04 -0.07 33.36
N GLY A 188 -30.16 -0.84 32.72
CA GLY A 188 -29.27 -1.79 33.38
C GLY A 188 -28.34 -2.39 32.34
N ASP A 189 -27.03 -2.32 32.60
CA ASP A 189 -25.94 -2.66 31.70
C ASP A 189 -26.13 -3.96 30.91
N PHE A 190 -26.02 -3.87 29.58
CA PHE A 190 -26.04 -5.04 28.71
C PHE A 190 -24.60 -5.54 28.49
N ASN A 191 -24.19 -6.53 29.29
CA ASN A 191 -23.09 -7.40 28.92
C ASN A 191 -23.48 -8.15 27.63
N VAL A 192 -22.74 -7.87 26.56
CA VAL A 192 -22.81 -8.63 25.33
C VAL A 192 -22.47 -10.09 25.65
N PHE A 193 -23.37 -10.98 25.27
CA PHE A 193 -23.13 -12.41 25.20
C PHE A 193 -21.91 -12.65 24.29
N GLU A 194 -20.79 -13.01 24.90
CA GLU A 194 -19.59 -13.44 24.22
C GLU A 194 -19.87 -14.80 23.56
N ALA A 195 -20.16 -14.77 22.26
CA ALA A 195 -20.15 -15.98 21.46
C ALA A 195 -18.70 -16.47 21.36
N ASN A 196 -18.42 -17.58 22.05
CA ASN A 196 -17.17 -18.32 21.97
C ASN A 196 -17.00 -18.86 20.53
N ILE A 197 -16.29 -18.11 19.70
CA ILE A 197 -15.83 -18.54 18.37
C ILE A 197 -14.51 -19.30 18.57
N PRO A 198 -14.35 -20.53 18.02
CA PRO A 198 -13.12 -21.28 18.15
C PRO A 198 -11.93 -20.48 17.60
N GLN A 199 -10.89 -20.31 18.41
CA GLN A 199 -9.63 -19.71 17.98
C GLN A 199 -8.94 -20.64 16.96
N THR A 200 -9.15 -20.40 15.68
CA THR A 200 -8.22 -20.85 14.64
C THR A 200 -7.23 -19.72 14.37
N SER A 201 -6.01 -19.91 14.85
CA SER A 201 -4.86 -19.06 14.56
C SER A 201 -4.61 -18.99 13.06
N ALA A 202 -4.91 -17.86 12.43
CA ALA A 202 -4.39 -17.49 11.12
C ALA A 202 -4.10 -15.99 11.13
N ARG A 203 -2.85 -15.68 11.45
CA ARG A 203 -2.23 -14.35 11.39
C ARG A 203 -2.42 -13.76 9.99
N ALA A 204 -3.12 -12.63 9.89
CA ALA A 204 -3.15 -11.84 8.66
C ALA A 204 -1.71 -11.38 8.32
N PRO A 205 -1.20 -11.59 7.11
CA PRO A 205 0.09 -11.05 6.72
C PRO A 205 -0.04 -9.56 6.43
N SER A 206 0.83 -8.76 7.07
CA SER A 206 1.17 -7.41 6.66
C SER A 206 1.60 -7.39 5.19
N PRO A 207 1.40 -6.30 4.42
CA PRO A 207 1.97 -6.21 3.08
C PRO A 207 3.47 -5.97 3.22
N SER A 208 4.24 -7.07 3.24
CA SER A 208 5.67 -7.05 3.03
C SER A 208 5.94 -6.87 1.54
N LEU A 209 6.70 -5.83 1.23
CA LEU A 209 7.43 -5.67 -0.02
C LEU A 209 8.19 -6.98 -0.28
N ARG A 210 7.84 -7.71 -1.34
CA ARG A 210 8.65 -8.82 -1.82
C ARG A 210 8.87 -8.73 -3.31
N GLN A 211 10.16 -8.60 -3.62
CA GLN A 211 10.78 -8.88 -4.92
C GLN A 211 10.38 -10.26 -5.45
N GLY A 212 10.33 -10.38 -6.78
CA GLY A 212 10.59 -11.65 -7.44
C GLY A 212 9.96 -11.85 -8.83
N ASN A 213 10.78 -11.59 -9.86
CA ASN A 213 10.95 -12.40 -11.08
C ASN A 213 10.07 -12.12 -12.31
N GLU A 214 10.66 -11.34 -13.21
CA GLU A 214 11.08 -11.75 -14.56
C GLU A 214 10.39 -12.99 -15.16
N ALA A 215 9.63 -12.74 -16.23
CA ALA A 215 9.41 -13.69 -17.30
C ALA A 215 9.75 -13.00 -18.64
N HIS A 216 10.58 -13.71 -19.41
CA HIS A 216 11.12 -13.39 -20.72
C HIS A 216 10.16 -12.65 -21.67
N ASP A 217 10.65 -11.52 -22.20
CA ASP A 217 10.35 -11.11 -23.57
C ASP A 217 11.67 -10.83 -24.30
N ASN A 218 11.79 -11.39 -25.49
CA ASN A 218 12.97 -11.34 -26.33
C ASN A 218 13.03 -9.98 -27.02
N GLY A 219 13.87 -9.08 -26.51
CA GLY A 219 14.19 -7.82 -27.16
C GLY A 219 15.60 -7.39 -26.80
N THR A 220 16.49 -7.42 -27.77
CA THR A 220 17.90 -6.99 -27.67
C THR A 220 18.02 -5.59 -27.06
N GLY A 221 18.51 -5.51 -25.82
CA GLY A 221 18.76 -4.25 -25.15
C GLY A 221 19.50 -4.47 -23.83
N LYS A 222 20.78 -4.80 -23.89
CA LYS A 222 21.66 -4.85 -22.70
C LYS A 222 21.88 -3.42 -22.19
N PHE A 223 21.11 -3.02 -21.19
CA PHE A 223 21.44 -1.90 -20.30
C PHE A 223 21.51 -2.43 -18.88
N THR A 224 22.73 -2.78 -18.45
CA THR A 224 23.06 -3.02 -17.05
C THR A 224 24.08 -1.99 -16.64
N LEU A 225 23.75 -1.12 -15.69
CA LEU A 225 24.77 -0.51 -14.85
C LEU A 225 24.19 -0.18 -13.48
N ASP A 226 24.67 -0.95 -12.52
CA ASP A 226 24.33 -0.87 -11.11
C ASP A 226 25.01 0.34 -10.46
N PHE A 227 24.28 0.94 -9.54
CA PHE A 227 24.60 2.20 -8.88
C PHE A 227 25.39 1.95 -7.59
N VAL A 228 26.63 2.42 -7.51
CA VAL A 228 27.28 2.78 -6.24
C VAL A 228 28.14 4.02 -6.46
N GLY A 229 27.77 5.12 -5.82
CA GLY A 229 28.65 6.25 -5.54
C GLY A 229 28.65 7.35 -6.59
N THR A 230 27.89 8.41 -6.34
CA THR A 230 28.30 9.77 -6.72
C THR A 230 29.41 10.23 -5.76
N PRO A 231 30.66 10.46 -6.21
CA PRO A 231 31.51 11.44 -5.59
C PRO A 231 31.25 12.78 -6.29
N GLY A 232 30.50 13.64 -5.60
CA GLY A 232 30.26 15.00 -6.06
C GLY A 232 31.56 15.75 -6.29
N ILE A 233 31.72 16.31 -7.49
CA ILE A 233 32.76 17.28 -7.78
C ILE A 233 32.32 18.62 -7.18
N GLY A 234 32.93 18.95 -6.04
CA GLY A 234 33.25 20.32 -5.67
C GLY A 234 32.20 21.11 -4.90
N ARG A 235 32.12 20.91 -3.57
CA ARG A 235 31.84 22.04 -2.67
C ARG A 235 33.00 23.04 -2.76
N ARG A 236 32.85 24.07 -3.58
CA ARG A 236 33.65 25.30 -3.51
C ARG A 236 32.70 26.50 -3.50
N LEU A 237 32.15 26.78 -2.33
CA LEU A 237 31.56 28.07 -1.98
C LEU A 237 32.27 28.55 -0.73
N GLY A 238 32.88 29.73 -0.83
CA GLY A 238 33.84 30.23 0.14
C GLY A 238 33.23 30.64 1.47
N GLN A 239 34.10 30.69 2.47
CA GLN A 239 33.95 31.65 3.56
C GLN A 239 35.16 32.56 3.59
N LYS A 240 34.82 33.86 3.52
CA LYS A 240 35.68 35.01 3.77
C LYS A 240 36.20 34.95 5.20
N GLY A 241 37.36 35.59 5.40
CA GLY A 241 38.18 35.40 6.59
C GLY A 241 37.64 36.00 7.87
N LEU A 242 38.39 35.72 8.94
CA LEU A 242 38.51 36.57 10.11
C LEU A 242 39.97 36.47 10.58
N ASN A 243 40.65 37.61 10.56
CA ASN A 243 41.78 37.90 11.43
C ASN A 243 41.38 37.62 12.89
N ASN A 244 42.30 37.11 13.70
CA ASN A 244 42.80 37.82 14.89
C ASN A 244 43.84 36.97 15.63
N ASN A 245 44.96 37.65 15.93
CA ASN A 245 46.02 37.40 16.93
C ASN A 245 46.78 36.07 16.91
#